data_AF-A0A246JT99-F1
#
_entry.id   AF-A0A246JT99-F1
#
_cell.length_a   1.000
_cell.length_b   1.000
_cell.length_c   1.000
_cell.angle_alpha   90.00
_cell.angle_beta   90.00
_cell.angle_gamma   90.00
#
_symmetry.space_group_name_H-M   'P 1'
#
loop_
_entity.id
_entity.type
_entity.pdbx_description
1 polymer ?
#
loop_
_entity_poly.entity_id
_entity_poly.type
_entity_poly.pdbx_seq_one_letter_code
_entity_poly.pdbx_strand_id
1 'polypeptide(L)'
;MSTWLDEAQFNDELCARVQRLRIEREWTQQQMAAAIGLPHERYKKYETRSPMPAYLLPRFAQMVDRSVTYLVTGKDDNFVRKPRNLIRATGTDG
;
A
#
# COMPACT_ATOMS: atom_id res chain seq x y z
N MET A 1 2.40 -27.07 6.70
CA MET A 1 3.00 -26.26 7.79
C MET A 1 3.05 -24.83 7.28
N SER A 2 2.43 -23.87 7.98
CA SER A 2 2.55 -22.46 7.58
C SER A 2 3.94 -21.98 8.01
N THR A 3 4.88 -21.96 7.06
CA THR A 3 6.22 -21.43 7.31
C THR A 3 6.11 -19.92 7.43
N TRP A 4 6.35 -19.38 8.61
CA TRP A 4 6.50 -17.95 8.80
C TRP A 4 7.78 -17.50 8.08
N LEU A 5 7.72 -16.34 7.40
CA LEU A 5 8.89 -15.74 6.80
C LEU A 5 9.84 -15.28 7.91
N ASP A 6 11.14 -15.46 7.69
CA ASP A 6 12.13 -14.73 8.48
C ASP A 6 12.11 -13.24 8.13
N GLU A 7 12.78 -12.42 8.96
CA GLU A 7 12.79 -10.98 8.78
C GLU A 7 13.36 -10.54 7.43
N ALA A 8 14.41 -11.21 6.93
CA ALA A 8 15.07 -10.84 5.70
C ALA A 8 14.16 -11.11 4.49
N GLN A 9 13.56 -12.30 4.43
CA GLN A 9 12.62 -12.68 3.39
C GLN A 9 11.39 -11.75 3.40
N PHE A 10 10.84 -11.45 4.58
CA PHE A 10 9.73 -10.51 4.71
C PHE A 10 10.08 -9.12 4.16
N ASN A 11 11.27 -8.61 4.52
CA ASN A 11 11.71 -7.27 4.10
C ASN A 11 11.92 -7.20 2.58
N ASP A 12 12.51 -8.22 1.98
CA ASP A 12 12.73 -8.30 0.54
C ASP A 12 11.41 -8.37 -0.22
N GLU A 13 10.47 -9.22 0.24
CA GLU A 13 9.14 -9.32 -0.35
C GLU A 13 8.36 -8.01 -0.24
N LEU A 14 8.43 -7.32 0.90
CA LEU A 14 7.77 -6.02 1.08
C LEU A 14 8.34 -4.96 0.14
N CYS A 15 9.67 -4.87 0.03
CA CYS A 15 10.34 -3.94 -0.90
C CYS A 15 9.90 -4.19 -2.36
N ALA A 16 9.95 -5.46 -2.79
CA ALA A 16 9.55 -5.87 -4.13
C ALA A 16 8.07 -5.55 -4.40
N ARG A 17 7.19 -5.74 -3.42
CA ARG A 17 5.75 -5.44 -3.54
C ARG A 17 5.49 -3.95 -3.66
N VAL A 18 6.17 -3.11 -2.87
CA VAL A 18 6.10 -1.65 -2.97
C VAL A 18 6.54 -1.19 -4.36
N GLN A 19 7.66 -1.71 -4.86
CA GLN A 19 8.16 -1.39 -6.20
C GLN A 19 7.17 -1.79 -7.29
N ARG A 20 6.69 -3.03 -7.26
CA ARG A 20 5.75 -3.57 -8.25
C ARG A 20 4.47 -2.74 -8.30
N LEU A 21 3.85 -2.46 -7.14
CA LEU A 21 2.60 -1.70 -7.08
C LEU A 21 2.75 -0.26 -7.59
N ARG A 22 3.91 0.37 -7.39
CA ARG A 22 4.20 1.66 -8.02
C ARG A 22 4.25 1.53 -9.55
N ILE A 23 4.95 0.51 -10.07
CA ILE A 23 5.10 0.28 -11.51
C ILE A 23 3.75 -0.03 -12.17
N GLU A 24 2.90 -0.84 -11.53
CA GLU A 24 1.54 -1.14 -12.00
C GLU A 24 0.66 0.12 -12.08
N ARG A 25 0.96 1.14 -11.27
CA ARG A 25 0.31 2.45 -11.34
C ARG A 25 0.93 3.37 -12.42
N GLU A 26 1.99 2.93 -13.10
CA GLU A 26 2.73 3.70 -14.10
C GLU A 26 3.36 4.99 -13.55
N TRP A 27 3.66 5.02 -12.24
CA TRP A 27 4.21 6.21 -11.58
C TRP A 27 5.72 6.12 -11.41
N THR A 28 6.41 7.24 -11.52
CA THR A 28 7.82 7.35 -11.14
C THR A 28 7.98 7.31 -9.61
N GLN A 29 9.18 6.97 -9.13
CA GLN A 29 9.49 7.01 -7.71
C GLN A 29 9.29 8.42 -7.11
N GLN A 30 9.60 9.47 -7.88
CA GLN A 30 9.43 10.85 -7.44
C GLN A 30 7.94 11.22 -7.29
N GLN A 31 7.09 10.80 -8.23
CA GLN A 31 5.64 11.02 -8.16
C GLN A 31 5.04 10.33 -6.93
N MET A 32 5.42 9.06 -6.69
CA MET A 32 4.94 8.32 -5.52
C MET A 32 5.41 8.98 -4.22
N ALA A 33 6.69 9.34 -4.13
CA ALA A 33 7.26 10.03 -2.97
C ALA A 33 6.52 11.33 -2.65
N ALA A 34 6.26 12.16 -3.67
CA ALA A 34 5.51 13.40 -3.52
C ALA A 34 4.08 13.14 -3.00
N ALA A 35 3.38 12.14 -3.56
CA ALA A 35 2.02 11.82 -3.16
C ALA A 35 1.89 11.33 -1.70
N ILE A 36 2.91 10.61 -1.20
CA ILE A 36 2.96 10.17 0.20
C ILE A 36 3.67 11.17 1.13
N GLY A 37 4.13 12.31 0.61
CA GLY A 37 4.72 13.41 1.38
C GLY A 37 6.14 13.14 1.87
N LEU A 38 6.97 12.45 1.06
CA LEU A 38 8.36 12.12 1.39
C LEU A 38 9.36 12.66 0.36
N PRO A 39 10.60 12.93 0.77
CA PRO A 39 11.70 13.15 -0.17
C PRO A 39 11.95 11.89 -1.04
N HIS A 40 12.27 12.10 -2.33
CA HIS A 40 12.52 11.00 -3.28
C HIS A 40 13.64 10.06 -2.81
N GLU A 41 14.75 10.59 -2.29
CA GLU A 41 15.87 9.81 -1.74
C GLU A 41 15.48 8.89 -0.58
N ARG A 42 14.46 9.27 0.19
CA ARG A 42 13.92 8.44 1.26
C ARG A 42 13.09 7.30 0.68
N TYR A 43 12.20 7.63 -0.26
CA TYR A 43 11.31 6.66 -0.89
C TYR A 43 12.07 5.62 -1.72
N LYS A 44 13.11 6.03 -2.47
CA LYS A 44 13.94 5.15 -3.31
C LYS A 44 14.46 3.93 -2.56
N LYS A 45 14.80 4.08 -1.28
CA LYS A 45 15.31 3.00 -0.41
C LYS A 45 14.23 1.96 -0.09
N TYR A 46 12.97 2.36 -0.09
CA TYR A 46 11.83 1.50 0.25
C TYR A 46 11.47 0.48 -0.83
N GLU A 47 12.04 0.63 -2.03
CA GLU A 47 11.86 -0.33 -3.12
C GLU A 47 13.00 -1.35 -3.22
N THR A 48 14.13 -1.12 -2.54
CA THR A 48 15.36 -1.89 -2.81
C THR A 48 16.19 -2.31 -1.60
N ARG A 49 16.09 -1.61 -0.46
CA ARG A 49 17.04 -1.80 0.65
C ARG A 49 16.42 -1.85 2.04
N SER A 50 15.33 -1.13 2.26
CA SER A 50 14.76 -0.99 3.59
C SER A 50 13.25 -1.14 3.53
N PRO A 51 12.63 -1.95 4.40
CA PRO A 51 11.17 -2.07 4.40
C PRO A 51 10.53 -0.70 4.65
N MET A 52 9.40 -0.44 3.98
CA MET A 52 8.63 0.77 4.23
C MET A 52 8.13 0.78 5.69
N PRO A 53 8.37 1.85 6.47
CA PRO A 53 7.87 1.96 7.83
C PRO A 53 6.35 1.80 7.94
N ALA A 54 5.88 1.14 9.00
CA ALA A 54 4.48 0.78 9.18
C ALA A 54 3.51 1.98 9.10
N TYR A 55 3.90 3.15 9.61
CA TYR A 55 3.07 4.35 9.58
C TYR A 55 2.85 4.92 8.16
N LEU A 56 3.68 4.53 7.18
CA LEU A 56 3.54 4.94 5.78
C LEU A 56 2.69 3.97 4.96
N LEU A 57 2.57 2.71 5.40
CA LEU A 57 1.82 1.67 4.68
C LEU A 57 0.36 2.06 4.42
N PRO A 58 -0.41 2.65 5.35
CA PRO A 58 -1.78 3.08 5.07
C PRO A 58 -1.88 4.13 3.96
N ARG A 59 -0.91 5.07 3.92
CA ARG A 59 -0.89 6.13 2.91
C ARG A 59 -0.49 5.57 1.54
N PHE A 60 0.49 4.68 1.51
CA PHE A 60 0.88 3.98 0.28
C PHE A 60 -0.26 3.09 -0.24
N ALA A 61 -0.94 2.36 0.64
CA ALA A 61 -2.09 1.51 0.30
C ALA A 61 -3.21 2.29 -0.41
N GLN A 62 -3.53 3.48 0.09
CA GLN A 62 -4.50 4.38 -0.56
C GLN A 62 -4.05 4.83 -1.94
N MET A 63 -2.75 5.06 -2.13
CA MET A 63 -2.20 5.45 -3.44
C MET A 63 -2.32 4.31 -4.45
N VAL A 64 -1.98 3.08 -4.08
CA VAL A 64 -1.97 1.96 -5.03
C VAL A 64 -3.28 1.15 -5.08
N ASP A 65 -4.34 1.65 -4.45
CA ASP A 65 -5.65 1.00 -4.33
C ASP A 65 -5.55 -0.48 -3.90
N ARG A 66 -4.84 -0.72 -2.79
CA ARG A 66 -4.70 -2.03 -2.16
C ARG A 66 -4.96 -1.95 -0.66
N SER A 67 -5.20 -3.08 -0.01
CA SER A 67 -5.29 -3.14 1.44
C SER A 67 -3.89 -3.13 2.08
N VAL A 68 -3.80 -2.62 3.30
CA VAL A 68 -2.56 -2.74 4.10
C VAL A 68 -2.22 -4.21 4.34
N THR A 69 -3.23 -5.07 4.52
CA THR A 69 -3.03 -6.52 4.64
C THR A 69 -2.33 -7.11 3.43
N TYR A 70 -2.73 -6.71 2.22
CA TYR A 70 -2.05 -7.13 0.99
C TYR A 70 -0.60 -6.64 0.95
N LEU A 71 -0.37 -5.37 1.33
CA LEU A 71 0.99 -4.83 1.36
C LEU A 71 1.90 -5.60 2.31
N VAL A 72 1.42 -6.01 3.47
CA VAL A 72 2.22 -6.71 4.48
C VAL A 72 2.35 -8.19 4.15
N THR A 73 1.24 -8.86 3.80
CA THR A 73 1.18 -10.33 3.72
C THR A 73 1.31 -10.89 2.31
N GLY A 74 1.12 -10.06 1.28
CA GLY A 74 1.07 -10.48 -0.13
C GLY A 74 -0.18 -11.27 -0.50
N LYS A 75 -1.09 -11.46 0.45
CA LYS A 75 -2.34 -12.17 0.26
C LYS A 75 -3.46 -11.16 0.22
N ASP A 76 -4.30 -11.28 -0.79
CA ASP A 76 -5.51 -10.48 -0.86
C ASP A 76 -6.40 -10.83 0.33
N ASP A 77 -6.86 -9.78 0.99
CA ASP A 77 -7.99 -9.87 1.88
C ASP A 77 -9.18 -10.26 1.00
N ASN A 78 -9.55 -11.54 0.98
CA ASN A 78 -10.78 -12.03 0.33
C ASN A 78 -12.07 -11.47 0.97
N PHE A 79 -11.98 -10.36 1.70
CA PHE A 79 -13.11 -9.56 2.11
C PHE A 79 -13.70 -8.90 0.87
N VAL A 80 -14.63 -9.60 0.22
CA VAL A 80 -15.64 -9.01 -0.66
C VAL A 80 -16.16 -7.76 0.03
N ARG A 81 -15.66 -6.58 -0.38
CA ARG A 81 -16.20 -5.32 0.11
C ARG A 81 -17.62 -5.24 -0.44
N LYS A 82 -18.62 -5.59 0.37
CA LYS A 82 -20.00 -5.21 0.07
C LYS A 82 -19.98 -3.71 -0.24
N PRO A 83 -20.55 -3.27 -1.37
CA PRO A 83 -20.59 -1.86 -1.68
C PRO A 83 -21.18 -1.14 -0.48
N ARG A 84 -20.45 -0.15 0.04
CA ARG A 84 -21.00 0.78 1.03
C ARG A 84 -22.14 1.49 0.30
N ASN A 85 -23.37 1.04 0.51
CA ASN A 85 -24.55 1.80 0.14
C ASN A 85 -24.49 3.09 0.95
N LEU A 86 -23.86 4.11 0.37
CA LEU A 86 -23.98 5.48 0.82
C LEU A 86 -25.45 5.84 0.55
N ILE A 87 -26.30 5.59 1.53
CA ILE A 87 -27.62 6.22 1.58
C ILE A 87 -27.31 7.72 1.59
N ARG A 88 -27.50 8.37 0.44
CA ARG A 88 -27.58 9.82 0.38
C ARG A 88 -28.75 10.19 1.27
N ALA A 89 -28.46 10.69 2.47
CA ALA A 89 -29.43 11.44 3.25
C ALA A 89 -29.78 12.68 2.43
N THR A 90 -30.77 12.53 1.55
CA THR A 90 -31.50 13.65 0.96
C THR A 90 -32.51 14.07 2.02
N GLY A 91 -32.01 14.79 3.03
CA GLY A 91 -32.83 15.61 3.90
C GLY A 91 -33.00 16.96 3.23
N THR A 92 -33.88 17.01 2.24
CA THR A 92 -34.39 18.24 1.64
C THR A 92 -35.57 18.70 2.50
N ASP A 93 -35.42 19.88 3.10
CA ASP A 93 -36.39 20.94 3.39
C ASP A 93 -37.82 20.58 3.83
N GLY A 94 -38.17 21.05 5.03
CA GLY A 94 -39.52 21.24 5.55
C GLY A 94 -39.53 22.37 6.58
#